data_AF-A0AB34HPR0-F1
#
_entry.id   AF-A0AB34HPR0-F1
#
_cell.length_a   1.000
_cell.length_b   1.000
_cell.length_c   1.000
_cell.angle_alpha   90.00
_cell.angle_beta   90.00
_cell.angle_gamma   90.00
#
_symmetry.space_group_name_H-M   'P 1'
#
loop_
_entity.id
_entity.type
_entity.pdbx_description
1 polymer ?
#
loop_
_entity_poly.entity_id
_entity_poly.type
_entity_poly.pdbx_seq_one_letter_code
_entity_poly.pdbx_strand_id
1 'polypeptide(L)'
;MGVVSTSDLGLCQCDAWAWLCSPSPGLSLCASVPASQGQLDKGLAQIVTVILKALTYEEKRGACSVGSNVRDAACYVCWAFARAYEPQELKPFVAAISSALVIAAVFDRDVNCRRAASAAFQENVGRQGTFPHGIDILTTADYFTVGNRSNCFLVISMSIAGFPEYTQPMIDHLVTMKINHWDGAIRELSAKALRNLAQRAPEHSARHVFPRLLSMTQSPDLHTRHGAVLACAEVSHSLYTLAVQQGRPVSDFLDEKAVQGLKQIHQQVSVQPLGPPFF
;
A
#
# COMPACT_ATOMS: atom_id res chain seq x y z
N MET A 1 34.95 -28.03 -37.42
CA MET A 1 36.21 -27.51 -36.83
C MET A 1 35.96 -26.07 -36.38
N GLY A 2 36.26 -25.76 -35.11
CA GLY A 2 36.24 -24.43 -34.45
C GLY A 2 34.85 -23.94 -34.02
N VAL A 3 34.40 -23.83 -32.76
CA VAL A 3 34.92 -23.52 -31.39
C VAL A 3 34.96 -22.01 -31.04
N VAL A 4 33.99 -21.60 -30.19
CA VAL A 4 33.98 -20.57 -29.08
C VAL A 4 34.06 -19.07 -29.50
N SER A 5 33.20 -18.15 -29.03
CA SER A 5 33.17 -17.63 -27.65
C SER A 5 31.90 -16.89 -27.21
N THR A 6 31.58 -17.05 -25.94
CA THR A 6 30.65 -16.31 -25.09
C THR A 6 31.21 -14.95 -24.66
N SER A 7 30.47 -13.85 -24.83
CA SER A 7 30.42 -12.71 -23.87
C SER A 7 29.50 -11.58 -24.38
N ASP A 8 28.73 -11.05 -23.44
CA ASP A 8 28.11 -9.71 -23.40
C ASP A 8 27.00 -9.35 -24.39
N LEU A 9 25.76 -9.29 -23.88
CA LEU A 9 25.00 -8.03 -23.73
C LEU A 9 23.66 -8.32 -23.01
N GLY A 10 23.30 -7.42 -22.10
CA GLY A 10 22.35 -7.66 -21.02
C GLY A 10 20.90 -7.85 -21.44
N LEU A 11 20.29 -8.92 -20.91
CA LEU A 11 18.85 -9.11 -20.88
C LEU A 11 18.22 -8.06 -19.96
N CYS A 12 17.64 -7.04 -20.59
CA CYS A 12 16.89 -5.97 -19.95
C CYS A 12 15.59 -6.52 -19.35
N GLN A 13 15.29 -6.13 -18.10
CA GLN A 13 14.05 -6.39 -17.35
C GLN A 13 12.77 -5.76 -17.96
N CYS A 14 12.79 -5.38 -19.24
CA CYS A 14 11.69 -4.69 -19.92
C CYS A 14 10.67 -5.64 -20.58
N ASP A 15 11.03 -6.88 -20.89
CA ASP A 15 10.20 -7.74 -21.74
C ASP A 15 8.96 -8.33 -21.05
N ALA A 16 8.92 -8.38 -19.71
CA ALA A 16 7.75 -8.84 -18.96
C ALA A 16 6.56 -7.86 -19.04
N TRP A 17 6.82 -6.58 -19.36
CA TRP A 17 5.82 -5.52 -19.31
C TRP A 17 5.10 -5.29 -20.64
N ALA A 18 5.74 -5.64 -21.77
CA ALA A 18 5.16 -5.47 -23.11
C ALA A 18 3.92 -6.36 -23.36
N TRP A 19 3.83 -7.50 -22.67
CA TRP A 19 2.68 -8.41 -22.75
C TRP A 19 1.42 -7.89 -22.04
N LEU A 20 1.57 -7.04 -21.01
CA LEU A 20 0.43 -6.53 -20.22
C LEU A 20 -0.25 -5.30 -20.85
N CYS A 21 0.39 -4.60 -21.80
CA CYS A 21 -0.09 -3.33 -22.34
C CYS A 21 -0.57 -3.38 -23.80
N SER A 22 -0.66 -4.56 -24.44
CA SER A 22 -1.12 -4.66 -25.83
C SER A 22 -2.66 -4.78 -25.93
N PRO A 23 -3.35 -3.87 -26.65
CA PRO A 23 -4.78 -3.94 -26.87
C PRO A 23 -5.08 -4.86 -28.06
N SER A 24 -5.00 -6.17 -27.85
CA SER A 24 -5.44 -7.17 -28.84
C SER A 24 -6.26 -8.26 -28.14
N PRO A 25 -7.36 -8.75 -28.75
CA PRO A 25 -8.18 -9.81 -28.17
C PRO A 25 -7.41 -11.13 -28.25
N GLY A 26 -6.66 -11.44 -27.19
CA GLY A 26 -5.68 -12.52 -27.18
C GLY A 26 -5.59 -13.28 -25.86
N LEU A 27 -6.65 -13.31 -25.05
CA LEU A 27 -6.82 -14.34 -24.01
C LEU A 27 -7.74 -15.44 -24.55
N SER A 28 -7.25 -16.22 -25.51
CA SER A 28 -7.88 -17.50 -25.86
C SER A 28 -6.92 -18.68 -25.64
N LEU A 29 -5.86 -18.50 -24.85
CA LEU A 29 -4.86 -19.55 -24.58
C LEU A 29 -4.78 -20.02 -23.11
N CYS A 30 -5.84 -19.83 -22.32
CA CYS A 30 -5.91 -20.42 -20.96
C CYS A 30 -6.83 -21.64 -20.86
N ALA A 31 -7.45 -22.10 -21.95
CA ALA A 31 -8.41 -23.18 -21.92
C ALA A 31 -8.07 -24.32 -22.89
N SER A 32 -6.93 -25.00 -22.73
CA SER A 32 -6.71 -26.36 -23.27
C SER A 32 -5.32 -26.95 -22.98
N VAL A 33 -4.84 -26.90 -21.75
CA VAL A 33 -3.81 -27.85 -21.28
C VAL A 33 -4.31 -28.39 -19.95
N PRO A 34 -4.50 -29.72 -19.78
CA PRO A 34 -4.79 -30.28 -18.47
C PRO A 34 -3.50 -30.16 -17.64
N ALA A 35 -3.30 -28.99 -17.03
CA ALA A 35 -2.35 -28.86 -15.95
C ALA A 35 -2.92 -29.67 -14.78
N SER A 36 -2.10 -30.53 -14.17
CA SER A 36 -2.49 -31.14 -12.90
C SER A 36 -2.81 -30.02 -11.91
N GLN A 37 -3.87 -30.17 -11.10
CA GLN A 37 -4.36 -29.15 -10.17
C GLN A 37 -3.21 -28.46 -9.40
N GLY A 38 -2.24 -29.25 -8.92
CA GLY A 38 -1.09 -28.73 -8.16
C GLY A 38 -0.06 -27.90 -8.96
N GLN A 39 -0.07 -27.93 -10.30
CA GLN A 39 0.79 -27.07 -11.14
C GLN A 39 0.09 -25.75 -11.49
N LEU A 40 -1.25 -25.76 -11.59
CA LEU A 40 -2.08 -24.57 -11.73
C LEU A 40 -1.97 -23.69 -10.46
N ASP A 41 -2.05 -24.33 -9.29
CA ASP A 41 -2.00 -23.67 -7.97
C ASP A 41 -0.67 -22.91 -7.75
N LYS A 42 0.46 -23.48 -8.18
CA LYS A 42 1.79 -22.83 -8.08
C LYS A 42 1.93 -21.64 -9.03
N GLY A 43 1.38 -21.75 -10.24
CA GLY A 43 1.39 -20.65 -11.22
C GLY A 43 0.57 -19.46 -10.74
N LEU A 44 -0.65 -19.72 -10.26
CA LEU A 44 -1.55 -18.68 -9.76
C LEU A 44 -0.94 -17.93 -8.56
N ALA A 45 -0.35 -18.64 -7.60
CA ALA A 45 0.30 -18.02 -6.45
C ALA A 45 1.46 -17.06 -6.83
N GLN A 46 2.26 -17.43 -7.83
CA GLN A 46 3.34 -16.58 -8.36
C GLN A 46 2.77 -15.33 -9.03
N ILE A 47 1.73 -15.50 -9.86
CA ILE A 47 1.09 -14.38 -10.55
C ILE A 47 0.46 -13.41 -9.54
N VAL A 48 -0.27 -13.92 -8.55
CA VAL A 48 -0.84 -13.10 -7.47
C VAL A 48 0.27 -12.31 -6.75
N THR A 49 1.41 -12.95 -6.44
CA THR A 49 2.54 -12.26 -5.82
C THR A 49 3.06 -11.08 -6.66
N VAL A 50 3.12 -11.25 -7.98
CA VAL A 50 3.53 -10.17 -8.91
C VAL A 50 2.48 -9.06 -8.95
N ILE A 51 1.19 -9.41 -9.03
CA ILE A 51 0.08 -8.45 -9.03
C ILE A 51 0.08 -7.61 -7.76
N LEU A 52 0.24 -8.22 -6.59
CA LEU A 52 0.25 -7.50 -5.31
C LEU A 52 1.40 -6.47 -5.25
N LYS A 53 2.57 -6.81 -5.81
CA LYS A 53 3.67 -5.86 -5.95
C LYS A 53 3.34 -4.75 -6.95
N ALA A 54 2.73 -5.11 -8.08
CA ALA A 54 2.35 -4.18 -9.14
C ALA A 54 1.29 -3.17 -8.68
N LEU A 55 0.32 -3.57 -7.85
CA LEU A 55 -0.72 -2.70 -7.28
C LEU A 55 -0.14 -1.56 -6.41
N THR A 56 1.05 -1.76 -5.84
CA THR A 56 1.75 -0.75 -5.03
C THR A 56 2.98 -0.17 -5.71
N TYR A 57 3.24 -0.53 -6.97
CA TYR A 57 4.47 -0.14 -7.66
C TYR A 57 4.49 1.36 -7.92
N GLU A 58 5.57 2.00 -7.49
CA GLU A 58 5.81 3.42 -7.68
C GLU A 58 7.32 3.66 -7.71
N GLU A 59 7.82 4.19 -8.82
CA GLU A 59 9.23 4.49 -9.00
C GLU A 59 9.41 5.99 -9.22
N LYS A 60 10.41 6.56 -8.54
CA LYS A 60 10.80 7.96 -8.73
C LYS A 60 11.80 8.03 -9.88
N ARG A 61 11.43 8.70 -10.97
CA ARG A 61 12.32 9.01 -12.10
C ARG A 61 12.58 10.51 -12.14
N GLY A 62 13.61 10.94 -11.42
CA GLY A 62 13.95 12.36 -11.29
C GLY A 62 12.83 13.16 -10.63
N ALA A 63 12.22 14.07 -11.39
CA ALA A 63 11.13 14.93 -10.96
C ALA A 63 9.72 14.35 -11.21
N CYS A 64 9.61 13.23 -11.94
CA CYS A 64 8.34 12.53 -12.16
C CYS A 64 8.30 11.20 -11.43
N SER A 65 7.08 10.70 -11.20
CA SER A 65 6.84 9.36 -10.70
C SER A 65 6.19 8.54 -11.80
N VAL A 66 6.70 7.34 -12.02
CA VAL A 66 6.15 6.36 -12.95
C VAL A 66 5.56 5.20 -12.15
N GLY A 67 4.45 4.65 -12.61
CA GLY A 67 3.80 3.52 -11.96
C GLY A 67 2.28 3.51 -12.04
N SER A 68 1.63 4.63 -12.34
CA SER A 68 0.16 4.68 -12.48
C SER A 68 -0.36 3.66 -13.50
N ASN A 69 0.26 3.57 -14.67
CA ASN A 69 -0.10 2.57 -15.69
C ASN A 69 0.11 1.12 -15.21
N VAL A 70 1.13 0.88 -14.39
CA VAL A 70 1.41 -0.46 -13.82
C VAL A 70 0.34 -0.84 -12.81
N ARG A 71 -0.02 0.09 -11.93
CA ARG A 71 -1.08 -0.10 -10.92
C ARG A 71 -2.44 -0.27 -11.57
N ASP A 72 -2.74 0.51 -12.60
CA ASP A 72 -3.97 0.39 -13.40
C ASP A 72 -4.06 -0.96 -14.11
N ALA A 73 -2.98 -1.40 -14.78
CA ALA A 73 -2.90 -2.71 -15.39
C ALA A 73 -3.08 -3.84 -14.35
N ALA A 74 -2.49 -3.71 -13.16
CA ALA A 74 -2.68 -4.66 -12.09
C ALA A 74 -4.15 -4.73 -11.60
N CYS A 75 -4.84 -3.59 -11.52
CA CYS A 75 -6.27 -3.54 -11.24
C CYS A 75 -7.08 -4.25 -12.34
N TYR A 76 -6.74 -4.02 -13.60
CA TYR A 76 -7.37 -4.71 -14.73
C TYR A 76 -7.19 -6.23 -14.66
N VAL A 77 -6.00 -6.71 -14.29
CA VAL A 77 -5.75 -8.14 -14.08
C VAL A 77 -6.60 -8.69 -12.93
N CYS A 78 -6.70 -7.99 -11.79
CA CYS A 78 -7.60 -8.39 -10.70
C CYS A 78 -9.08 -8.43 -11.12
N TRP A 79 -9.51 -7.50 -11.98
CA TRP A 79 -10.86 -7.49 -12.54
C TRP A 79 -11.09 -8.65 -13.52
N ALA A 80 -10.08 -9.01 -14.31
CA ALA A 80 -10.13 -10.17 -15.21
C ALA A 80 -10.14 -11.49 -14.43
N PHE A 81 -9.39 -11.58 -13.32
CA PHE A 81 -9.34 -12.76 -12.46
C PHE A 81 -10.71 -13.13 -11.92
N ALA A 82 -11.52 -12.13 -11.55
CA ALA A 82 -12.88 -12.35 -11.10
C ALA A 82 -13.77 -13.09 -12.12
N ARG A 83 -13.41 -13.06 -13.42
CA ARG A 83 -14.11 -13.75 -14.51
C ARG A 83 -13.44 -15.04 -14.94
N ALA A 84 -12.13 -15.13 -14.75
CA ALA A 84 -11.32 -16.23 -15.28
C ALA A 84 -11.23 -17.42 -14.34
N TYR A 85 -11.43 -17.22 -13.03
CA TYR A 85 -11.25 -18.24 -12.01
C TYR A 85 -12.51 -18.44 -11.17
N GLU A 86 -12.71 -19.68 -10.74
CA GLU A 86 -13.80 -20.06 -9.85
C GLU A 86 -13.52 -19.63 -8.40
N PRO A 87 -14.55 -19.38 -7.58
CA PRO A 87 -14.39 -18.96 -6.18
C PRO A 87 -13.50 -19.87 -5.33
N GLN A 88 -13.46 -21.17 -5.64
CA GLN A 88 -12.64 -22.13 -4.90
C GLN A 88 -11.14 -21.95 -5.19
N GLU A 89 -10.78 -21.56 -6.41
CA GLU A 89 -9.39 -21.36 -6.84
C GLU A 89 -8.81 -20.04 -6.29
N LEU A 90 -9.63 -18.99 -6.24
CA LEU A 90 -9.20 -17.69 -5.71
C LEU A 90 -9.25 -17.60 -4.19
N LYS A 91 -10.00 -18.47 -3.51
CA LYS A 91 -10.18 -18.47 -2.05
C LYS A 91 -8.89 -18.23 -1.24
N PRO A 92 -7.74 -18.87 -1.54
CA PRO A 92 -6.50 -18.66 -0.77
C PRO A 92 -5.94 -17.23 -0.89
N PHE A 93 -6.28 -16.52 -1.95
CA PHE A 93 -5.72 -15.21 -2.31
C PHE A 93 -6.65 -14.04 -1.98
N VAL A 94 -7.92 -14.32 -1.67
CA VAL A 94 -8.97 -13.31 -1.42
C VAL A 94 -8.54 -12.27 -0.38
N ALA A 95 -7.98 -12.69 0.75
CA ALA A 95 -7.56 -11.76 1.81
C ALA A 95 -6.48 -10.79 1.30
N ALA A 96 -5.48 -11.29 0.57
CA ALA A 96 -4.39 -10.48 0.04
C ALA A 96 -4.87 -9.54 -1.09
N ILE A 97 -5.64 -10.07 -2.05
CA ILE A 97 -6.15 -9.30 -3.19
C ILE A 97 -7.13 -8.22 -2.71
N SER A 98 -8.09 -8.58 -1.85
CA SER A 98 -9.08 -7.62 -1.33
C SER A 98 -8.41 -6.49 -0.56
N SER A 99 -7.43 -6.81 0.30
CA SER A 99 -6.66 -5.81 1.04
C SER A 99 -5.87 -4.89 0.12
N ALA A 100 -5.17 -5.44 -0.87
CA ALA A 100 -4.40 -4.64 -1.82
C ALA A 100 -5.28 -3.72 -2.70
N LEU A 101 -6.44 -4.21 -3.15
CA LEU A 101 -7.40 -3.41 -3.92
C LEU A 101 -8.02 -2.29 -3.06
N VAL A 102 -8.39 -2.58 -1.82
CA VAL A 102 -8.88 -1.55 -0.87
C VAL A 102 -7.82 -0.47 -0.66
N ILE A 103 -6.58 -0.88 -0.38
CA ILE A 103 -5.44 0.02 -0.19
C ILE A 103 -5.22 0.89 -1.43
N ALA A 104 -5.25 0.32 -2.64
CA ALA A 104 -5.15 1.07 -3.88
C ALA A 104 -6.33 2.04 -4.06
N ALA A 105 -7.55 1.61 -3.75
CA ALA A 105 -8.75 2.43 -3.87
C ALA A 105 -8.75 3.65 -2.92
N VAL A 106 -8.13 3.55 -1.74
CA VAL A 106 -8.14 4.66 -0.76
C VAL A 106 -6.84 5.45 -0.66
N PHE A 107 -5.68 4.86 -0.98
CA PHE A 107 -4.37 5.48 -0.77
C PHE A 107 -3.54 5.73 -2.04
N ASP A 108 -4.05 5.40 -3.23
CA ASP A 108 -3.37 5.82 -4.46
C ASP A 108 -3.47 7.34 -4.66
N ARG A 109 -2.38 7.94 -5.11
CA ARG A 109 -2.32 9.36 -5.47
C ARG A 109 -3.16 9.64 -6.71
N ASP A 110 -3.14 8.74 -7.70
CA ASP A 110 -3.83 8.88 -8.97
C ASP A 110 -5.30 8.46 -8.86
N VAL A 111 -6.20 9.32 -9.34
CA VAL A 111 -7.64 9.08 -9.27
C VAL A 111 -8.09 7.93 -10.17
N ASN A 112 -7.42 7.72 -11.30
CA ASN A 112 -7.75 6.64 -12.22
C ASN A 112 -7.40 5.29 -11.59
N CYS A 113 -6.23 5.17 -10.95
CA CYS A 113 -5.86 3.97 -10.20
C CYS A 113 -6.84 3.68 -9.05
N ARG A 114 -7.29 4.71 -8.30
CA ARG A 114 -8.31 4.52 -7.26
C ARG A 114 -9.62 3.97 -7.81
N ARG A 115 -10.08 4.51 -8.95
CA ARG A 115 -11.31 4.07 -9.63
C ARG A 115 -11.18 2.67 -10.21
N ALA A 116 -10.04 2.34 -10.82
CA ALA A 116 -9.74 1.02 -11.34
C ALA A 116 -9.72 -0.03 -10.22
N ALA A 117 -9.11 0.29 -9.08
CA ALA A 117 -9.10 -0.59 -7.91
C ALA A 117 -10.50 -0.79 -7.33
N SER A 118 -11.31 0.27 -7.21
CA SER A 118 -12.72 0.19 -6.79
C SER A 118 -13.55 -0.69 -7.73
N ALA A 119 -13.41 -0.52 -9.04
CA ALA A 119 -14.10 -1.34 -10.04
C ALA A 119 -13.67 -2.82 -9.99
N ALA A 120 -12.37 -3.10 -9.84
CA ALA A 120 -11.85 -4.45 -9.68
C ALA A 120 -12.34 -5.10 -8.39
N PHE A 121 -12.42 -4.35 -7.30
CA PHE A 121 -12.99 -4.82 -6.03
C PHE A 121 -14.47 -5.15 -6.17
N GLN A 122 -15.27 -4.24 -6.75
CA GLN A 122 -16.70 -4.45 -7.00
C GLN A 122 -16.96 -5.72 -7.81
N GLU A 123 -16.17 -5.95 -8.86
CA GLU A 123 -16.29 -7.14 -9.69
C GLU A 123 -16.04 -8.43 -8.90
N ASN A 124 -14.98 -8.44 -8.08
CA ASN A 124 -14.66 -9.59 -7.25
C ASN A 124 -15.76 -9.82 -6.20
N VAL A 125 -16.31 -8.77 -5.59
CA VAL A 125 -17.45 -8.94 -4.66
C VAL A 125 -18.65 -9.56 -5.37
N GLY A 126 -19.00 -9.08 -6.57
CA GLY A 126 -20.17 -9.53 -7.31
C GLY A 126 -20.05 -10.96 -7.86
N ARG A 127 -18.86 -11.39 -8.27
CA ARG A 127 -18.65 -12.74 -8.86
C ARG A 127 -18.15 -13.78 -7.88
N GLN A 128 -17.21 -13.40 -7.02
CA GLN A 128 -16.53 -14.34 -6.13
C GLN A 128 -17.29 -14.51 -4.82
N GLY A 129 -17.99 -13.48 -4.35
CA GLY A 129 -18.83 -13.53 -3.14
C GLY A 129 -18.08 -13.81 -1.83
N THR A 130 -16.75 -13.89 -1.87
CA THR A 130 -15.89 -14.30 -0.75
C THR A 130 -15.10 -13.15 -0.12
N PHE A 131 -15.21 -11.96 -0.68
CA PHE A 131 -14.48 -10.78 -0.21
C PHE A 131 -15.06 -10.30 1.14
N PRO A 132 -14.26 -10.21 2.21
CA PRO A 132 -14.73 -9.80 3.54
C PRO A 132 -15.40 -8.43 3.49
N HIS A 133 -16.61 -8.33 4.05
CA HIS A 133 -17.38 -7.08 4.10
C HIS A 133 -17.54 -6.36 2.73
N GLY A 134 -17.51 -7.13 1.64
CA GLY A 134 -17.41 -6.59 0.29
C GLY A 134 -18.52 -5.61 -0.10
N ILE A 135 -19.77 -5.88 0.30
CA ILE A 135 -20.93 -5.03 -0.02
C ILE A 135 -20.86 -3.69 0.74
N ASP A 136 -20.48 -3.71 2.00
CA ASP A 136 -20.36 -2.48 2.81
C ASP A 136 -19.21 -1.61 2.27
N ILE A 137 -18.08 -2.25 1.94
CA ILE A 137 -16.89 -1.56 1.42
C ILE A 137 -17.16 -1.01 0.02
N LEU A 138 -17.77 -1.77 -0.91
CA LEU A 138 -18.04 -1.26 -2.26
C LEU A 138 -19.02 -0.10 -2.26
N THR A 139 -19.96 -0.08 -1.29
CA THR A 139 -20.94 1.00 -1.16
C THR A 139 -20.27 2.27 -0.60
N THR A 140 -19.30 2.11 0.30
CA THR A 140 -18.56 3.22 0.92
C THR A 140 -17.46 3.78 0.00
N ALA A 141 -16.83 2.91 -0.79
CA ALA A 141 -15.70 3.23 -1.67
C ALA A 141 -16.07 3.05 -3.15
N ASP A 142 -17.21 3.59 -3.56
CA ASP A 142 -17.67 3.57 -4.96
C ASP A 142 -16.84 4.48 -5.89
N TYR A 143 -17.04 4.33 -7.20
CA TYR A 143 -16.35 5.07 -8.27
C TYR A 143 -16.33 6.60 -8.10
N PHE A 144 -17.41 7.19 -7.61
CA PHE A 144 -17.54 8.63 -7.41
C PHE A 144 -16.86 9.05 -6.10
N THR A 145 -17.12 8.32 -5.02
CA THR A 145 -16.60 8.64 -3.69
C THR A 145 -15.08 8.54 -3.64
N VAL A 146 -14.48 7.58 -4.37
CA VAL A 146 -13.01 7.46 -4.51
C VAL A 146 -12.37 8.56 -5.37
N GLY A 147 -13.17 9.45 -5.95
CA GLY A 147 -12.69 10.61 -6.72
C GLY A 147 -11.91 11.61 -5.86
N ASN A 148 -12.31 11.81 -4.61
CA ASN A 148 -11.71 12.81 -3.72
C ASN A 148 -10.63 12.19 -2.82
N ARG A 149 -9.36 12.52 -3.12
CA ARG A 149 -8.19 11.99 -2.41
C ARG A 149 -8.22 12.24 -0.90
N SER A 150 -8.56 13.44 -0.44
CA SER A 150 -8.61 13.74 1.00
C SER A 150 -9.71 12.95 1.70
N ASN A 151 -10.87 12.81 1.05
CA ASN A 151 -11.97 12.00 1.55
C ASN A 151 -11.56 10.53 1.68
N CYS A 152 -10.88 9.98 0.66
CA CYS A 152 -10.35 8.61 0.70
C CYS A 152 -9.44 8.36 1.89
N PHE A 153 -8.45 9.24 2.08
CA PHE A 153 -7.43 9.08 3.12
C PHE A 153 -8.00 9.22 4.53
N LEU A 154 -8.99 10.09 4.75
CA LEU A 154 -9.41 10.48 6.10
C LEU A 154 -10.74 9.86 6.53
N VAL A 155 -11.71 9.73 5.62
CA VAL A 155 -13.09 9.34 5.93
C VAL A 155 -13.37 7.91 5.49
N ILE A 156 -13.09 7.58 4.23
CA ILE A 156 -13.35 6.24 3.67
C ILE A 156 -12.46 5.21 4.37
N SER A 157 -11.15 5.47 4.45
CA SER A 157 -10.20 4.57 5.13
C SER A 157 -10.59 4.28 6.59
N MET A 158 -11.06 5.29 7.33
CA MET A 158 -11.49 5.15 8.72
C MET A 158 -12.79 4.35 8.86
N SER A 159 -13.68 4.46 7.87
CA SER A 159 -14.91 3.66 7.79
C SER A 159 -14.57 2.19 7.53
N ILE A 160 -13.68 1.93 6.55
CA ILE A 160 -13.22 0.56 6.23
C ILE A 160 -12.41 -0.05 7.39
N ALA A 161 -11.67 0.76 8.16
CA ALA A 161 -10.94 0.30 9.35
C ALA A 161 -11.86 -0.12 10.52
N GLY A 162 -13.18 -0.02 10.35
CA GLY A 162 -14.14 -0.74 11.20
C GLY A 162 -14.08 -2.26 11.03
N PHE A 163 -13.49 -2.75 9.92
CA PHE A 163 -13.32 -4.16 9.61
C PHE A 163 -11.88 -4.60 9.90
N PRO A 164 -11.65 -5.49 10.90
CA PRO A 164 -10.31 -5.86 11.36
C PRO A 164 -9.36 -6.39 10.27
N GLU A 165 -9.91 -7.03 9.24
CA GLU A 165 -9.17 -7.58 8.09
C GLU A 165 -8.41 -6.52 7.31
N TYR A 166 -8.87 -5.27 7.34
CA TYR A 166 -8.32 -4.17 6.56
C TYR A 166 -7.53 -3.15 7.40
N THR A 167 -7.75 -3.10 8.72
CA THR A 167 -7.17 -2.07 9.60
C THR A 167 -5.65 -2.11 9.63
N GLN A 168 -5.04 -3.25 10.01
CA GLN A 168 -3.57 -3.35 10.08
C GLN A 168 -2.91 -3.19 8.70
N PRO A 169 -3.39 -3.86 7.62
CA PRO A 169 -2.81 -3.66 6.29
C PRO A 169 -2.81 -2.21 5.81
N MET A 170 -3.88 -1.45 6.09
CA MET A 170 -3.95 -0.03 5.75
C MET A 170 -2.90 0.80 6.53
N ILE A 171 -2.78 0.56 7.84
CA ILE A 171 -1.77 1.23 8.68
C ILE A 171 -0.36 0.92 8.18
N ASP A 172 -0.05 -0.36 7.97
CA ASP A 172 1.26 -0.81 7.55
C ASP A 172 1.63 -0.28 6.15
N HIS A 173 0.65 -0.17 5.25
CA HIS A 173 0.85 0.45 3.93
C HIS A 173 1.19 1.93 4.04
N LEU A 174 0.47 2.71 4.87
CA LEU A 174 0.77 4.14 5.06
C LEU A 174 2.21 4.34 5.57
N VAL A 175 2.62 3.56 6.58
CA VAL A 175 3.96 3.62 7.18
C VAL A 175 5.05 3.16 6.20
N THR A 176 4.76 2.17 5.37
CA THR A 176 5.79 1.58 4.49
C THR A 176 5.93 2.33 3.17
N MET A 177 4.82 2.85 2.62
CA MET A 177 4.78 3.35 1.25
C MET A 177 4.41 4.83 1.12
N LYS A 178 3.73 5.43 2.10
CA LYS A 178 3.12 6.76 1.93
C LYS A 178 3.74 7.86 2.77
N ILE A 179 4.24 7.58 3.97
CA ILE A 179 4.95 8.59 4.76
C ILE A 179 6.29 9.00 4.16
N ASN A 180 6.93 8.16 3.36
CA ASN A 180 8.17 8.47 2.64
C ASN A 180 7.92 8.92 1.19
N HIS A 181 6.65 9.10 0.80
CA HIS A 181 6.28 9.46 -0.56
C HIS A 181 6.88 10.82 -0.96
N TRP A 182 7.27 11.00 -2.22
CA TRP A 182 7.93 12.21 -2.71
C TRP A 182 7.02 13.45 -2.67
N ASP A 183 5.73 13.29 -2.96
CA ASP A 183 4.70 14.33 -2.85
C ASP A 183 4.40 14.63 -1.37
N GLY A 184 4.66 15.87 -0.95
CA GLY A 184 4.43 16.33 0.43
C GLY A 184 2.97 16.26 0.86
N ALA A 185 2.02 16.50 -0.05
CA ALA A 185 0.60 16.43 0.28
C ALA A 185 0.15 14.99 0.60
N ILE A 186 0.77 13.98 -0.03
CA ILE A 186 0.53 12.57 0.31
C ILE A 186 1.08 12.27 1.71
N ARG A 187 2.28 12.76 2.05
CA ARG A 187 2.86 12.56 3.38
C ARG A 187 1.98 13.18 4.48
N GLU A 188 1.49 14.41 4.27
CA GLU A 188 0.59 15.09 5.20
C GLU A 188 -0.75 14.36 5.37
N LEU A 189 -1.38 13.94 4.27
CA LEU A 189 -2.61 13.14 4.34
C LEU A 189 -2.39 11.80 5.03
N SER A 190 -1.24 11.16 4.81
CA SER A 190 -0.88 9.89 5.45
C SER A 190 -0.73 10.03 6.96
N ALA A 191 -0.08 11.08 7.44
CA ALA A 191 0.06 11.35 8.86
C ALA A 191 -1.31 11.54 9.53
N LYS A 192 -2.19 12.34 8.93
CA LYS A 192 -3.57 12.56 9.41
C LYS A 192 -4.40 11.27 9.38
N ALA A 193 -4.28 10.47 8.32
CA ALA A 193 -4.94 9.17 8.21
C ALA A 193 -4.44 8.21 9.30
N LEU A 194 -3.14 8.18 9.58
CA LEU A 194 -2.55 7.36 10.64
C LEU A 194 -3.10 7.73 12.02
N ARG A 195 -3.35 9.02 12.31
CA ARG A 195 -4.06 9.42 13.54
C ARG A 195 -5.45 8.79 13.65
N ASN A 196 -6.24 8.81 12.58
CA ASN A 196 -7.58 8.23 12.63
C ASN A 196 -7.50 6.71 12.83
N LEU A 197 -6.63 6.04 12.07
CA LEU A 197 -6.47 4.59 12.10
C LEU A 197 -5.82 4.08 13.39
N ALA A 198 -4.95 4.86 14.05
CA ALA A 198 -4.37 4.48 15.33
C ALA A 198 -5.43 4.21 16.40
N GLN A 199 -6.57 4.90 16.36
CA GLN A 199 -7.68 4.67 17.27
C GLN A 199 -8.33 3.30 17.08
N ARG A 200 -8.24 2.72 15.87
CA ARG A 200 -8.79 1.39 15.55
C ARG A 200 -7.85 0.24 15.91
N ALA A 201 -6.55 0.51 16.02
CA ALA A 201 -5.55 -0.48 16.41
C ALA A 201 -4.49 0.14 17.33
N PRO A 202 -4.86 0.58 18.54
CA PRO A 202 -3.96 1.35 19.40
C PRO A 202 -2.79 0.53 19.93
N GLU A 203 -2.98 -0.76 20.25
CA GLU A 203 -1.89 -1.64 20.69
C GLU A 203 -0.86 -1.88 19.57
N HIS A 204 -1.32 -2.13 18.34
CA HIS A 204 -0.43 -2.27 17.17
C HIS A 204 0.32 -0.96 16.92
N SER A 205 -0.39 0.16 17.02
CA SER A 205 0.17 1.49 16.78
C SER A 205 1.24 1.84 17.82
N ALA A 206 0.99 1.57 19.10
CA ALA A 206 1.95 1.79 20.18
C ALA A 206 3.18 0.88 20.07
N ARG A 207 2.99 -0.43 19.82
CA ARG A 207 4.07 -1.42 19.90
C ARG A 207 4.92 -1.52 18.63
N HIS A 208 4.33 -1.30 17.45
CA HIS A 208 4.99 -1.57 16.18
C HIS A 208 5.13 -0.31 15.32
N VAL A 209 4.06 0.47 15.17
CA VAL A 209 4.06 1.65 14.28
C VAL A 209 4.92 2.77 14.87
N PHE A 210 4.64 3.17 16.11
CA PHE A 210 5.27 4.33 16.72
C PHE A 210 6.81 4.19 16.86
N PRO A 211 7.36 3.05 17.31
CA PRO A 211 8.81 2.86 17.34
C PRO A 211 9.46 2.88 15.96
N ARG A 212 8.77 2.35 14.94
CA ARG A 212 9.23 2.41 13.55
C ARG A 212 9.23 3.84 13.01
N LEU A 213 8.21 4.64 13.31
CA LEU A 213 8.18 6.06 12.94
C LEU A 213 9.33 6.82 13.59
N LEU A 214 9.59 6.59 14.89
CA LEU A 214 10.72 7.20 15.59
C LEU A 214 12.08 6.85 14.99
N SER A 215 12.30 5.62 14.52
CA SER A 215 13.56 5.31 13.83
C SER A 215 13.67 6.00 12.47
N MET A 216 12.53 6.17 11.77
CA MET A 216 12.49 6.83 10.47
C MET A 216 12.74 8.35 10.54
N THR A 217 12.57 8.99 11.70
CA THR A 217 12.96 10.42 11.88
C THR A 217 14.47 10.64 11.73
N GLN A 218 15.27 9.56 11.84
CA GLN A 218 16.73 9.58 11.72
C GLN A 218 17.21 9.19 10.32
N SER A 219 16.30 8.92 9.37
CA SER A 219 16.65 8.54 8.00
C SER A 219 17.49 9.63 7.32
N PRO A 220 18.50 9.31 6.48
CA PRO A 220 19.18 10.30 5.66
C PRO A 220 18.28 10.86 4.54
N ASP A 221 17.20 10.16 4.17
CA ASP A 221 16.21 10.62 3.20
C ASP A 221 15.26 11.67 3.80
N LEU A 222 15.20 12.85 3.17
CA LEU A 222 14.42 13.99 3.65
C LEU A 222 12.91 13.71 3.63
N HIS A 223 12.41 13.00 2.62
CA HIS A 223 10.98 12.70 2.51
C HIS A 223 10.53 11.78 3.65
N THR A 224 11.33 10.75 3.95
CA THR A 224 11.16 9.83 5.06
C THR A 224 11.17 10.56 6.39
N ARG A 225 12.17 11.42 6.67
CA ARG A 225 12.20 12.20 7.92
C ARG A 225 10.98 13.09 8.07
N HIS A 226 10.65 13.84 7.02
CA HIS A 226 9.52 14.77 7.06
C HIS A 226 8.21 14.04 7.39
N GLY A 227 7.90 12.95 6.67
CA GLY A 227 6.68 12.21 6.94
C GLY A 227 6.69 11.48 8.28
N ALA A 228 7.84 10.96 8.71
CA ALA A 228 7.98 10.31 10.02
C ALA A 228 7.72 11.30 11.17
N VAL A 229 8.25 12.53 11.10
CA VAL A 229 8.00 13.58 12.11
C VAL A 229 6.52 13.94 12.19
N LEU A 230 5.87 14.15 11.04
CA LEU A 230 4.43 14.42 11.00
C LEU A 230 3.61 13.25 11.56
N ALA A 231 3.94 12.02 11.16
CA ALA A 231 3.26 10.81 11.63
C ALA A 231 3.48 10.56 13.13
N CYS A 232 4.68 10.81 13.67
CA CYS A 232 4.93 10.78 15.10
C CYS A 232 4.04 11.77 15.86
N ALA A 233 3.88 12.99 15.37
CA ALA A 233 3.01 13.98 16.00
C ALA A 233 1.54 13.52 16.00
N GLU A 234 1.03 13.08 14.85
CA GLU A 234 -0.37 12.65 14.70
C GLU A 234 -0.69 11.36 15.49
N VAL A 235 0.18 10.34 15.44
CA VAL A 235 -0.02 9.07 16.16
C VAL A 235 0.12 9.26 17.67
N SER A 236 1.13 10.01 18.14
CA SER A 236 1.27 10.28 19.59
C SER A 236 0.06 11.05 20.14
N HIS A 237 -0.41 12.06 19.40
CA HIS A 237 -1.60 12.80 19.79
C HIS A 237 -2.86 11.91 19.81
N SER A 238 -3.00 11.00 18.85
CA SER A 238 -4.09 10.02 18.84
C SER A 238 -4.07 9.11 20.06
N LEU A 239 -2.92 8.49 20.35
CA LEU A 239 -2.75 7.56 21.47
C LEU A 239 -2.95 8.25 22.82
N TYR A 240 -2.42 9.48 22.96
CA TYR A 240 -2.66 10.32 24.13
C TYR A 240 -4.15 10.60 24.33
N THR A 241 -4.83 11.07 23.29
CA THR A 241 -6.26 11.41 23.35
C THR A 241 -7.09 10.19 23.73
N LEU A 242 -6.77 9.02 23.16
CA LEU A 242 -7.44 7.76 23.48
C LEU A 242 -7.20 7.34 24.93
N ALA A 243 -5.97 7.45 25.44
CA ALA A 243 -5.67 7.15 26.84
C ALA A 243 -6.51 8.00 27.80
N VAL A 244 -6.58 9.31 27.55
CA VAL A 244 -7.38 10.25 28.35
C VAL A 244 -8.87 9.88 28.29
N GLN A 245 -9.40 9.60 27.10
CA GLN A 245 -10.81 9.20 26.93
C GLN A 245 -11.15 7.88 27.64
N GLN A 246 -10.23 6.94 27.68
CA GLN A 246 -10.40 5.65 28.35
C GLN A 246 -10.06 5.68 29.85
N GLY A 247 -9.60 6.81 30.39
CA GLY A 247 -9.13 6.90 31.78
C GLY A 247 -7.89 6.05 32.05
N ARG A 248 -7.10 5.75 31.03
CA ARG A 248 -5.89 4.92 31.12
C ARG A 248 -4.64 5.79 31.28
N PRO A 249 -3.59 5.30 31.96
CA PRO A 249 -2.29 5.96 31.94
C PRO A 249 -1.77 6.12 30.51
N VAL A 250 -1.25 7.30 30.16
CA VAL A 250 -0.65 7.55 28.83
C VAL A 250 0.52 6.59 28.57
N SER A 251 1.23 6.19 29.63
CA SER A 251 2.32 5.20 29.60
C SER A 251 1.90 3.83 29.07
N ASP A 252 0.61 3.50 29.05
CA ASP A 252 0.11 2.25 28.46
C ASP A 252 0.34 2.19 26.94
N PHE A 253 0.37 3.34 26.28
CA PHE A 253 0.58 3.45 24.83
C PHE A 253 1.90 4.14 24.48
N LEU A 254 2.31 5.13 25.27
CA LEU A 254 3.53 5.91 25.06
C LEU A 254 4.42 5.79 26.29
N ASP A 255 5.24 4.74 26.31
CA ASP A 255 6.20 4.50 27.39
C ASP A 255 7.28 5.60 27.47
N GLU A 256 8.10 5.55 28.52
CA GLU A 256 9.15 6.56 28.72
C GLU A 256 10.12 6.61 27.52
N LYS A 257 10.43 5.46 26.91
CA LYS A 257 11.31 5.39 25.73
C LYS A 257 10.70 6.11 24.53
N ALA A 258 9.41 5.93 24.27
CA ALA A 258 8.67 6.62 23.21
C ALA A 258 8.68 8.14 23.43
N VAL A 259 8.43 8.59 24.67
CA VAL A 259 8.45 10.01 25.03
C VAL A 259 9.85 10.62 24.91
N GLN A 260 10.89 9.90 25.33
CA GLN A 260 12.28 10.36 25.15
C GLN A 260 12.67 10.41 23.67
N GLY A 261 12.23 9.44 22.87
CA GLY A 261 12.42 9.45 21.42
C GLY A 261 11.83 10.70 20.78
N LEU A 262 10.61 11.09 21.15
CA LEU A 262 9.97 12.33 20.69
C LEU A 262 10.79 13.58 21.07
N LYS A 263 11.27 13.66 22.32
CA LYS A 263 12.10 14.79 22.78
C LYS A 263 13.40 14.91 21.99
N GLN A 264 13.99 13.80 21.56
CA GLN A 264 15.26 13.80 20.84
C GLN A 264 15.14 14.20 19.37
N ILE A 265 13.93 14.24 18.78
CA ILE A 265 13.74 14.61 17.37
C ILE A 265 14.36 15.98 17.06
N HIS A 266 14.13 17.00 17.92
CA HIS A 266 14.64 18.36 17.66
C HIS A 266 16.18 18.44 17.71
N GLN A 267 16.81 17.64 18.57
CA GLN A 267 18.27 17.57 18.70
C GLN A 267 18.89 17.00 17.43
N GLN A 268 18.20 16.07 16.78
CA GLN A 268 18.65 15.38 15.57
C GLN A 268 18.46 16.22 14.30
N VAL A 269 17.41 17.04 14.25
CA VAL A 269 17.17 17.96 13.12
C VAL A 269 18.20 19.09 13.08
N SER A 270 18.77 19.46 14.23
CA SER A 270 19.71 20.59 14.36
C SER A 270 21.17 20.24 14.01
N VAL A 271 21.48 18.95 13.77
CA VAL A 271 22.86 18.46 13.57
C VAL A 271 23.01 17.90 12.14
N GLN A 272 22.95 18.78 11.16
CA GLN A 272 23.72 18.61 9.93
C GLN A 272 24.50 19.91 9.69
N PRO A 273 25.81 19.96 9.99
CA PRO A 273 26.65 21.01 9.45
C PRO A 273 26.54 20.91 7.93
N LEU A 274 26.28 22.03 7.26
CA LEU A 274 26.53 22.16 5.83
C LEU A 274 27.96 21.63 5.60
N GLY A 275 28.10 20.57 4.80
CA GLY A 275 29.43 20.08 4.41
C GLY A 275 30.27 21.24 3.87
N PRO A 276 31.61 21.16 3.97
CA PRO A 276 32.46 22.27 3.56
C PRO A 276 32.14 22.65 2.10
N PRO A 277 32.18 23.95 1.76
CA PRO A 277 31.98 24.39 0.39
C PRO A 277 32.98 23.66 -0.51
N PHE A 278 32.47 23.03 -1.56
CA PHE A 278 33.31 22.54 -2.64
C PHE A 278 34.02 23.76 -3.24
N PHE A 279 35.31 23.90 -2.94
CA PHE A 279 36.23 24.79 -3.65
C PHE A 279 36.82 24.06 -4.85
#